data_AF-A0A1Z4QUE5-F1
#
_entry.id   AF-A0A1Z4QUE5-F1
#
_cell.length_a   1.000
_cell.length_b   1.000
_cell.length_c   1.000
_cell.angle_alpha   90.00
_cell.angle_beta   90.00
_cell.angle_gamma   90.00
#
_symmetry.space_group_name_H-M   'P 1'
#
loop_
_entity.id
_entity.type
_entity.pdbx_description
1 polymer ?
#
loop_
_entity_poly.entity_id
_entity_poly.type
_entity_poly.pdbx_seq_one_letter_code
_entity_poly.pdbx_strand_id
1 'polypeptide(L)'
;MKRYKNLFATVLTHAAPSSNYRGEGEASRNVIQRIGKDGKEYAVISPEAIRNALRETLIYYGLPNNRSRLKEAGQPAVKYESLPDADKYADDFLFGFLVAKKDYVNQLQNQNKPAKGDSVFRQNLALATAPYRHDDTMHQSPIFNRKLGSPWENTDKESALLYREVSHTAFQFPFALAYADCKDKKEWVKALLEAISELNNVAGNHARSYYEMSPRSIVARLTPRLTAGFNTYGFNDLGKFQDLSRIKETDLPGSEFWVGGEIVRNMSIAEKAEKQRLEDEGVKFYENPEKLLFDIADAFLNQKEES
;
A
#
# COMPACT_ATOMS: atom_id res chain seq x y z
N MET A 1 15.08 10.75 -27.74
CA MET A 1 15.30 10.23 -26.38
C MET A 1 14.18 9.23 -26.12
N LYS A 2 14.50 7.95 -25.93
CA LYS A 2 13.48 6.88 -25.80
C LYS A 2 12.50 7.24 -24.69
N ARG A 3 11.20 7.24 -24.98
CA ARG A 3 10.16 7.50 -23.96
C ARG A 3 9.40 6.21 -23.70
N TYR A 4 9.70 5.62 -22.56
CA TYR A 4 8.92 4.52 -22.02
C TYR A 4 7.79 5.06 -21.15
N LYS A 5 6.68 4.36 -21.13
CA LYS A 5 5.53 4.66 -20.28
C LYS A 5 5.81 4.26 -18.84
N ASN A 6 5.54 5.17 -17.92
CA ASN A 6 5.58 4.97 -16.48
C ASN A 6 4.17 4.67 -15.97
N LEU A 7 4.10 3.86 -14.91
CA LEU A 7 2.85 3.50 -14.26
C LEU A 7 2.60 4.40 -13.06
N PHE A 8 1.45 5.06 -13.04
CA PHE A 8 0.91 5.75 -11.87
C PHE A 8 -0.45 5.16 -11.54
N ALA A 9 -0.73 4.89 -10.27
CA ALA A 9 -2.03 4.37 -9.87
C ALA A 9 -2.44 4.89 -8.51
N THR A 10 -3.75 5.02 -8.32
CA THR A 10 -4.38 5.22 -7.02
C THR A 10 -5.29 4.04 -6.76
N VAL A 11 -5.08 3.38 -5.62
CA VAL A 11 -5.93 2.29 -5.12
C VAL A 11 -6.90 2.88 -4.10
N LEU A 12 -8.14 2.39 -4.10
CA LEU A 12 -9.15 2.59 -3.05
C LEU A 12 -9.49 1.24 -2.45
N THR A 13 -9.52 1.14 -1.12
CA THR A 13 -9.89 -0.07 -0.38
C THR A 13 -11.39 -0.14 -0.09
N HIS A 14 -11.85 -1.27 0.44
CA HIS A 14 -13.19 -1.35 1.03
C HIS A 14 -13.27 -0.53 2.31
N ALA A 15 -14.41 0.13 2.53
CA ALA A 15 -14.66 0.76 3.82
C ALA A 15 -14.87 -0.34 4.86
N ALA A 16 -14.07 -0.30 5.93
CA ALA A 16 -14.17 -1.24 7.04
C ALA A 16 -13.68 -0.57 8.33
N PRO A 17 -14.01 -1.12 9.51
CA PRO A 17 -13.45 -0.65 10.77
C PRO A 17 -11.94 -0.87 10.82
N SER A 18 -11.17 0.20 10.63
CA SER A 18 -9.73 0.21 10.87
C SER A 18 -9.46 0.59 12.31
N SER A 19 -8.55 -0.14 12.96
CA SER A 19 -8.04 0.21 14.28
C SER A 19 -6.60 -0.24 14.39
N ASN A 20 -5.81 0.52 15.13
CA ASN A 20 -4.51 0.06 15.59
C ASN A 20 -4.66 -0.38 17.04
N TYR A 21 -3.79 -1.29 17.51
CA TYR A 21 -3.84 -1.76 18.89
C TYR A 21 -2.44 -1.66 19.49
N ARG A 22 -2.21 -0.65 20.32
CA ARG A 22 -1.09 -0.59 21.24
C ARG A 22 -1.64 -0.24 22.62
N GLY A 23 -1.26 -1.03 23.64
CA GLY A 23 -1.31 -0.52 25.00
C GLY A 23 -0.42 0.72 25.08
N GLU A 24 -0.81 1.71 25.87
CA GLU A 24 -0.09 2.97 25.99
C GLU A 24 1.39 2.73 26.35
N GLY A 25 2.28 3.43 25.64
CA GLY A 25 3.70 3.52 25.95
C GLY A 25 4.19 4.92 25.57
N GLU A 26 5.32 5.37 26.13
CA GLU A 26 5.83 6.73 25.94
C GLU A 26 6.01 7.13 24.45
N ALA A 27 6.24 6.15 23.56
CA ALA A 27 6.42 6.35 22.12
C ALA A 27 5.14 6.18 21.28
N SER A 28 3.95 5.95 21.87
CA SER A 28 2.72 5.66 21.12
C SER A 28 1.45 6.18 21.81
N ARG A 29 1.44 7.48 22.14
CA ARG A 29 0.27 8.13 22.77
C ARG A 29 -0.97 8.23 21.87
N ASN A 30 -0.83 8.12 20.54
CA ASN A 30 -1.97 8.04 19.62
C ASN A 30 -2.03 6.66 18.97
N VAL A 31 -3.19 6.03 19.03
CA VAL A 31 -3.42 4.67 18.53
C VAL A 31 -3.56 4.71 17.00
N ILE A 32 -4.41 5.59 16.47
CA ILE A 32 -4.55 5.87 15.04
C ILE A 32 -3.72 7.12 14.67
N GLN A 33 -2.85 6.96 13.67
CA GLN A 33 -2.11 8.08 13.08
C GLN A 33 -3.03 8.93 12.20
N ARG A 34 -2.91 10.26 12.32
CA ARG A 34 -3.81 11.23 11.67
C ARG A 34 -3.03 12.39 11.07
N ILE A 35 -3.59 13.01 10.02
CA ILE A 35 -3.12 14.29 9.48
C ILE A 35 -4.28 15.27 9.37
N GLY A 36 -3.99 16.58 9.49
CA GLY A 36 -4.95 17.65 9.27
C GLY A 36 -5.09 17.98 7.78
N LYS A 37 -6.32 18.07 7.29
CA LYS A 37 -6.67 18.52 5.95
C LYS A 37 -8.02 19.23 5.98
N ASP A 38 -8.10 20.44 5.42
CA ASP A 38 -9.34 21.24 5.32
C ASP A 38 -10.08 21.40 6.66
N GLY A 39 -9.33 21.62 7.75
CA GLY A 39 -9.88 21.78 9.11
C GLY A 39 -10.41 20.49 9.74
N LYS A 40 -10.17 19.32 9.14
CA LYS A 40 -10.56 18.01 9.67
C LYS A 40 -9.35 17.10 9.82
N GLU A 41 -9.46 16.10 10.68
CA GLU A 41 -8.47 15.04 10.82
C GLU A 41 -8.83 13.84 9.93
N TYR A 42 -7.84 13.23 9.31
CA TYR A 42 -8.00 12.01 8.53
C TYR A 42 -7.01 10.96 9.01
N ALA A 43 -7.48 9.73 9.19
CA ALA A 43 -6.60 8.61 9.50
C ALA A 43 -5.63 8.36 8.35
N VAL A 44 -4.41 7.94 8.68
CA VAL A 44 -3.37 7.60 7.72
C VAL A 44 -2.68 6.29 8.06
N ILE A 45 -2.16 5.63 7.03
CA ILE A 45 -1.30 4.45 7.16
C ILE A 45 0.04 4.75 6.48
N SER A 46 1.14 4.44 7.19
CA SER A 46 2.47 4.72 6.68
C SER A 46 2.81 3.88 5.44
N PRO A 47 3.55 4.43 4.46
CA PRO A 47 4.04 3.65 3.34
C PRO A 47 4.96 2.50 3.80
N GLU A 48 5.68 2.66 4.92
CA GLU A 48 6.52 1.60 5.49
C GLU A 48 5.69 0.40 5.96
N ALA A 49 4.50 0.62 6.52
CA ALA A 49 3.61 -0.47 6.92
C ALA A 49 3.12 -1.27 5.70
N ILE A 50 2.80 -0.58 4.61
CA ILE A 50 2.40 -1.21 3.34
C ILE A 50 3.58 -1.96 2.71
N ARG A 51 4.76 -1.33 2.62
CA ARG A 51 5.98 -2.00 2.13
C ARG A 51 6.36 -3.21 2.98
N ASN A 52 6.12 -3.17 4.29
CA ASN A 52 6.36 -4.33 5.13
C ASN A 52 5.41 -5.47 4.80
N ALA A 53 4.11 -5.20 4.66
CA ALA A 53 3.13 -6.21 4.26
C ALA A 53 3.45 -6.81 2.88
N LEU A 54 3.71 -5.95 1.89
CA LEU A 54 4.14 -6.39 0.56
C LEU A 54 5.38 -7.27 0.62
N ARG A 55 6.38 -6.91 1.44
CA ARG A 55 7.58 -7.75 1.61
C ARG A 55 7.22 -9.14 2.13
N GLU A 56 6.37 -9.25 3.16
CA GLU A 56 5.96 -10.57 3.67
C GLU A 56 5.21 -11.38 2.60
N THR A 57 4.36 -10.75 1.79
CA THR A 57 3.70 -11.40 0.64
C THR A 57 4.70 -11.87 -0.41
N LEU A 58 5.70 -11.05 -0.75
CA LEU A 58 6.74 -11.43 -1.72
C LEU A 58 7.63 -12.57 -1.20
N ILE A 59 7.90 -12.59 0.11
CA ILE A 59 8.57 -13.73 0.77
C ILE A 59 7.70 -14.99 0.65
N TYR A 60 6.40 -14.87 0.88
CA TYR A 60 5.45 -15.98 0.70
C TYR A 60 5.42 -16.51 -0.73
N TYR A 61 5.56 -15.63 -1.74
CA TYR A 61 5.73 -16.03 -3.15
C TYR A 61 7.10 -16.69 -3.45
N GLY A 62 8.01 -16.76 -2.49
CA GLY A 62 9.32 -17.38 -2.65
C GLY A 62 10.37 -16.49 -3.32
N LEU A 63 10.15 -15.17 -3.36
CA LEU A 63 11.15 -14.24 -3.89
C LEU A 63 12.37 -14.12 -2.96
N PRO A 64 13.57 -13.89 -3.51
CA PRO A 64 14.76 -13.71 -2.71
C PRO A 64 14.62 -12.45 -1.86
N ASN A 65 14.87 -12.58 -0.55
CA ASN A 65 14.75 -11.49 0.40
C ASN A 65 15.99 -11.41 1.28
N ASN A 66 16.40 -10.20 1.62
CA ASN A 66 17.49 -9.96 2.55
C ASN A 66 16.98 -9.82 3.98
N ARG A 67 15.74 -9.35 4.17
CA ARG A 67 15.15 -9.03 5.47
C ARG A 67 13.99 -9.98 5.80
N SER A 68 14.01 -10.58 6.99
CA SER A 68 12.87 -11.36 7.51
C SER A 68 12.50 -10.97 8.94
N ARG A 69 11.22 -11.12 9.30
CA ARG A 69 10.70 -10.77 10.63
C ARG A 69 11.07 -11.80 11.70
N LEU A 70 11.49 -11.31 12.87
CA LEU A 70 11.73 -12.14 14.06
C LEU A 70 10.46 -12.14 14.93
N LYS A 71 9.75 -13.27 14.99
CA LYS A 71 8.46 -13.38 15.71
C LYS A 71 8.62 -13.37 17.23
N GLU A 72 9.77 -13.79 17.74
CA GLU A 72 10.00 -14.00 19.18
C GLU A 72 10.74 -12.84 19.87
N ALA A 73 11.06 -11.78 19.14
CA ALA A 73 11.91 -10.70 19.65
C ALA A 73 11.23 -9.76 20.67
N GLY A 74 9.96 -10.01 21.05
CA GLY A 74 9.17 -9.16 21.96
C GLY A 74 8.84 -7.75 21.44
N GLN A 75 9.45 -7.33 20.33
CA GLN A 75 9.28 -6.05 19.65
C GLN A 75 9.39 -6.24 18.13
N PRO A 76 8.99 -5.26 17.30
CA PRO A 76 9.24 -5.30 15.87
C PRO A 76 10.74 -5.38 15.57
N ALA A 77 11.23 -6.58 15.29
CA ALA A 77 12.62 -6.84 14.97
C ALA A 77 12.73 -7.67 13.68
N VAL A 78 13.86 -7.50 13.00
CA VAL A 78 14.18 -8.22 11.77
C VAL A 78 15.61 -8.72 11.82
N LYS A 79 15.88 -9.78 11.05
CA LYS A 79 17.23 -10.21 10.71
C LYS A 79 17.53 -9.85 9.26
N TYR A 80 18.81 -9.66 8.96
CA TYR A 80 19.32 -9.52 7.61
C TYR A 80 20.21 -10.72 7.27
N GLU A 81 20.07 -11.27 6.07
CA GLU A 81 20.90 -12.41 5.60
C GLU A 81 22.30 -11.94 5.20
N SER A 82 22.44 -10.72 4.69
CA SER A 82 23.74 -10.11 4.36
C SER A 82 23.65 -8.58 4.21
N LEU A 83 24.76 -7.93 3.82
CA LEU A 83 24.72 -6.53 3.39
C LEU A 83 23.80 -6.38 2.15
N PRO A 84 23.11 -5.23 1.99
CA PRO A 84 22.13 -5.08 0.92
C PRO A 84 22.68 -5.30 -0.49
N ASP A 85 21.86 -5.91 -1.33
CA ASP A 85 22.21 -6.22 -2.71
C ASP A 85 20.94 -6.28 -3.58
N ALA A 86 20.66 -5.19 -4.30
CA ALA A 86 19.50 -5.07 -5.18
C ALA A 86 19.57 -5.97 -6.43
N ASP A 87 20.72 -6.58 -6.75
CA ASP A 87 20.80 -7.57 -7.81
C ASP A 87 20.40 -8.96 -7.34
N LYS A 88 20.61 -9.23 -6.05
CA LYS A 88 20.36 -10.53 -5.41
C LYS A 88 19.00 -10.62 -4.71
N TYR A 89 18.55 -9.54 -4.07
CA TYR A 89 17.38 -9.53 -3.21
C TYR A 89 16.28 -8.62 -3.75
N ALA A 90 15.08 -9.18 -3.90
CA ALA A 90 13.93 -8.48 -4.44
C ALA A 90 13.47 -7.35 -3.52
N ASP A 91 13.57 -7.51 -2.20
CA ASP A 91 13.14 -6.48 -1.25
C ASP A 91 14.10 -5.28 -1.17
N ASP A 92 15.40 -5.51 -1.32
CA ASP A 92 16.40 -4.44 -1.46
C ASP A 92 16.19 -3.65 -2.77
N PHE A 93 15.85 -4.35 -3.87
CA PHE A 93 15.52 -3.72 -5.16
C PHE A 93 14.21 -2.93 -5.11
N LEU A 94 13.11 -3.58 -4.70
CA LEU A 94 11.77 -2.99 -4.78
C LEU A 94 11.57 -1.86 -3.77
N PHE A 95 12.13 -2.00 -2.56
CA PHE A 95 11.85 -1.08 -1.44
C PHE A 95 13.03 -0.17 -1.06
N GLY A 96 14.19 -0.39 -1.66
CA GLY A 96 15.42 0.36 -1.39
C GLY A 96 16.04 0.02 -0.03
N PHE A 97 17.21 0.59 0.21
CA PHE A 97 17.97 0.38 1.44
C PHE A 97 18.88 1.58 1.75
N LEU A 98 19.28 1.69 3.02
CA LEU A 98 20.27 2.65 3.48
C LEU A 98 21.14 2.02 4.57
N VAL A 99 22.44 1.94 4.33
CA VAL A 99 23.44 1.48 5.29
C VAL A 99 24.11 2.69 5.93
N ALA A 100 23.85 2.91 7.22
CA ALA A 100 24.40 4.05 7.96
C ALA A 100 25.69 3.71 8.75
N LYS A 101 25.96 2.43 9.05
CA LYS A 101 27.13 2.03 9.84
C LYS A 101 28.39 2.09 8.98
N LYS A 102 29.35 2.95 9.37
CA LYS A 102 30.58 3.25 8.62
C LYS A 102 31.37 2.01 8.18
N ASP A 103 31.52 1.02 9.06
CA ASP A 103 32.25 -0.21 8.73
C ASP A 103 31.62 -0.97 7.55
N TYR A 104 30.29 -1.04 7.52
CA TYR A 104 29.54 -1.71 6.45
C TYR A 104 29.52 -0.88 5.16
N VAL A 105 29.51 0.45 5.28
CA VAL A 105 29.70 1.35 4.13
C VAL A 105 31.05 1.10 3.47
N ASN A 106 32.14 1.03 4.26
CA ASN A 106 33.48 0.77 3.75
C ASN A 106 33.57 -0.63 3.08
N GLN A 107 32.91 -1.65 3.66
CA GLN A 107 32.84 -2.98 3.06
C GLN A 107 32.14 -2.99 1.70
N LEU A 108 31.02 -2.27 1.56
CA LEU A 108 30.31 -2.13 0.28
C LEU A 108 31.14 -1.39 -0.76
N GLN A 109 31.80 -0.30 -0.37
CA GLN A 109 32.70 0.44 -1.25
C GLN A 109 33.84 -0.42 -1.79
N ASN A 110 34.47 -1.24 -0.93
CA ASN A 110 35.52 -2.18 -1.35
C ASN A 110 34.99 -3.25 -2.33
N GLN A 111 33.68 -3.52 -2.32
CA GLN A 111 33.02 -4.44 -3.26
C GLN A 111 32.43 -3.71 -4.49
N ASN A 112 32.68 -2.40 -4.66
CA ASN A 112 32.05 -1.55 -5.67
C ASN A 112 30.51 -1.56 -5.63
N LYS A 113 29.93 -1.74 -4.44
CA LYS A 113 28.48 -1.72 -4.22
C LYS A 113 28.04 -0.43 -3.52
N PRO A 114 26.86 0.11 -3.82
CA PRO A 114 26.37 1.32 -3.17
C PRO A 114 25.90 1.02 -1.74
N ALA A 115 26.09 1.98 -0.83
CA ALA A 115 25.55 1.92 0.54
C ALA A 115 24.10 2.41 0.64
N LYS A 116 23.53 2.94 -0.45
CA LYS A 116 22.16 3.43 -0.54
C LYS A 116 21.58 3.02 -1.90
N GLY A 117 20.36 2.48 -1.89
CA GLY A 117 19.54 2.25 -3.06
C GLY A 117 18.19 2.92 -2.87
N ASP A 118 17.73 3.69 -3.86
CA ASP A 118 16.40 4.27 -3.83
C ASP A 118 15.33 3.20 -4.13
N SER A 119 14.15 3.37 -3.55
CA SER A 119 13.02 2.45 -3.75
C SER A 119 12.47 2.55 -5.16
N VAL A 120 12.41 1.43 -5.88
CA VAL A 120 11.72 1.34 -7.19
C VAL A 120 10.21 1.55 -7.01
N PHE A 121 9.62 0.93 -5.99
CA PHE A 121 8.24 1.15 -5.62
C PHE A 121 8.09 2.48 -4.88
N ARG A 122 7.52 3.48 -5.55
CA ARG A 122 7.27 4.80 -4.96
C ARG A 122 5.83 4.85 -4.49
N GLN A 123 5.64 5.13 -3.20
CA GLN A 123 4.31 5.18 -2.59
C GLN A 123 4.28 6.29 -1.54
N ASN A 124 3.13 6.93 -1.39
CA ASN A 124 2.85 7.89 -0.33
C ASN A 124 1.97 7.26 0.77
N LEU A 125 1.62 8.04 1.81
CA LEU A 125 0.69 7.65 2.87
C LEU A 125 -0.63 7.13 2.27
N ALA A 126 -1.19 6.07 2.84
CA ALA A 126 -2.60 5.81 2.63
C ALA A 126 -3.42 6.81 3.43
N LEU A 127 -4.44 7.40 2.83
CA LEU A 127 -5.26 8.46 3.41
C LEU A 127 -6.73 8.01 3.45
N ALA A 128 -7.38 8.18 4.59
CA ALA A 128 -8.81 7.95 4.72
C ALA A 128 -9.60 8.84 3.76
N THR A 129 -10.65 8.29 3.14
CA THR A 129 -11.55 9.08 2.28
C THR A 129 -12.58 9.88 3.08
N ALA A 130 -12.83 9.48 4.33
CA ALA A 130 -13.72 10.18 5.25
C ALA A 130 -12.95 10.74 6.46
N PRO A 131 -13.35 11.90 6.99
CA PRO A 131 -12.79 12.44 8.23
C PRO A 131 -12.90 11.46 9.39
N TYR A 132 -11.89 11.45 10.25
CA TYR A 132 -11.93 10.78 11.53
C TYR A 132 -13.01 11.42 12.42
N ARG A 133 -13.84 10.58 13.06
CA ARG A 133 -14.98 11.03 13.87
C ARG A 133 -14.76 10.88 15.37
N HIS A 134 -13.53 10.57 15.80
CA HIS A 134 -13.21 10.28 17.19
C HIS A 134 -14.06 9.13 17.75
N ASP A 135 -14.23 8.09 16.94
CA ASP A 135 -14.98 6.90 17.35
C ASP A 135 -14.08 6.00 18.19
N ASP A 136 -14.52 5.70 19.40
CA ASP A 136 -13.77 4.90 20.36
C ASP A 136 -14.57 3.69 20.81
N THR A 137 -13.88 2.57 21.04
CA THR A 137 -14.45 1.35 21.60
C THR A 137 -13.68 0.94 22.84
N MET A 138 -14.38 0.39 23.83
CA MET A 138 -13.77 -0.16 25.04
C MET A 138 -13.86 -1.67 25.02
N HIS A 139 -12.74 -2.34 25.29
CA HIS A 139 -12.68 -3.80 25.43
C HIS A 139 -12.34 -4.15 26.87
N GLN A 140 -13.11 -5.04 27.47
CA GLN A 140 -12.83 -5.51 28.83
C GLN A 140 -11.82 -6.66 28.77
N SER A 141 -10.70 -6.51 29.48
CA SER A 141 -9.84 -7.62 29.87
C SER A 141 -10.25 -8.06 31.27
N PRO A 142 -10.94 -9.20 31.43
CA PRO A 142 -11.43 -9.63 32.74
C PRO A 142 -10.27 -9.92 33.70
N ILE A 143 -10.48 -9.64 34.98
CA ILE A 143 -9.64 -10.16 36.06
C ILE A 143 -9.99 -11.63 36.28
N PHE A 144 -9.00 -12.46 36.56
CA PHE A 144 -9.23 -13.83 36.97
C PHE A 144 -9.30 -13.95 38.50
N ASN A 145 -10.26 -14.72 39.02
CA ASN A 145 -10.40 -14.91 40.46
C ASN A 145 -9.76 -16.24 40.90
N ARG A 146 -8.55 -16.16 41.49
CA ARG A 146 -7.82 -17.33 42.04
C ARG A 146 -8.65 -18.17 43.02
N LYS A 147 -9.64 -17.58 43.71
CA LYS A 147 -10.50 -18.30 44.67
C LYS A 147 -11.42 -19.35 44.02
N LEU A 148 -11.54 -19.37 42.69
CA LEU A 148 -12.34 -20.33 41.93
C LEU A 148 -11.52 -21.44 41.25
N GLY A 149 -10.20 -21.53 41.50
CA GLY A 149 -9.43 -22.75 41.24
C GLY A 149 -8.97 -23.03 39.80
N SER A 150 -8.88 -22.04 38.89
CA SER A 150 -8.15 -22.29 37.61
C SER A 150 -6.64 -22.09 37.78
N PRO A 151 -5.81 -22.95 37.16
CA PRO A 151 -4.34 -22.91 37.28
C PRO A 151 -3.68 -21.83 36.40
N TRP A 152 -4.45 -21.05 35.63
CA TRP A 152 -3.94 -20.07 34.67
C TRP A 152 -4.50 -18.67 34.96
N GLU A 153 -3.65 -17.64 34.84
CA GLU A 153 -4.02 -16.23 35.05
C GLU A 153 -3.55 -15.33 33.90
N ASN A 154 -4.32 -14.27 33.62
CA ASN A 154 -4.03 -13.31 32.54
C ASN A 154 -3.47 -11.97 33.06
N THR A 155 -3.66 -11.64 34.35
CA THR A 155 -3.15 -10.44 35.03
C THR A 155 -3.28 -10.58 36.55
N ASP A 156 -2.33 -10.01 37.29
CA ASP A 156 -2.19 -10.22 38.75
C ASP A 156 -2.88 -9.15 39.60
N LYS A 157 -3.41 -8.08 38.97
CA LYS A 157 -3.85 -6.87 39.69
C LYS A 157 -5.34 -6.56 39.54
N GLU A 158 -5.81 -6.17 38.35
CA GLU A 158 -7.20 -5.76 38.11
C GLU A 158 -7.65 -6.04 36.67
N SER A 159 -8.95 -6.01 36.41
CA SER A 159 -9.50 -6.02 35.04
C SER A 159 -9.13 -4.71 34.37
N ALA A 160 -8.63 -4.76 33.14
CA ALA A 160 -8.31 -3.56 32.37
C ALA A 160 -9.44 -3.22 31.39
N LEU A 161 -9.84 -1.96 31.33
CA LEU A 161 -10.57 -1.42 30.19
C LEU A 161 -9.56 -0.93 29.16
N LEU A 162 -9.61 -1.52 27.98
CA LEU A 162 -8.70 -1.24 26.88
C LEU A 162 -9.40 -0.28 25.93
N TYR A 163 -8.89 0.95 25.91
CA TYR A 163 -9.33 1.97 24.98
C TYR A 163 -8.80 1.70 23.57
N ARG A 164 -9.65 1.85 22.57
CA ARG A 164 -9.28 1.66 21.16
C ARG A 164 -9.99 2.67 20.26
N GLU A 165 -9.20 3.52 19.64
CA GLU A 165 -9.60 4.37 18.51
C GLU A 165 -9.97 3.51 17.30
N VAL A 166 -11.08 3.82 16.65
CA VAL A 166 -11.59 3.12 15.46
C VAL A 166 -11.95 4.13 14.38
N SER A 167 -11.67 3.82 13.13
CA SER A 167 -12.15 4.60 11.98
C SER A 167 -12.82 3.67 10.98
N HIS A 168 -14.13 3.86 10.76
CA HIS A 168 -14.84 3.19 9.68
C HIS A 168 -14.69 4.00 8.39
N THR A 169 -13.71 3.64 7.57
CA THR A 169 -13.36 4.39 6.37
C THR A 169 -12.71 3.49 5.31
N ALA A 170 -12.75 3.93 4.06
CA ALA A 170 -11.89 3.41 3.02
C ALA A 170 -10.57 4.21 3.03
N PHE A 171 -9.46 3.55 2.77
CA PHE A 171 -8.19 4.23 2.49
C PHE A 171 -7.97 4.30 0.99
N GLN A 172 -7.34 5.38 0.56
CA GLN A 172 -6.74 5.45 -0.77
C GLN A 172 -5.24 5.64 -0.64
N PHE A 173 -4.47 4.98 -1.51
CA PHE A 173 -3.02 5.16 -1.56
C PHE A 173 -2.54 5.19 -3.00
N PRO A 174 -1.71 6.19 -3.36
CA PRO A 174 -1.08 6.22 -4.66
C PRO A 174 0.26 5.51 -4.66
N PHE A 175 0.57 4.89 -5.80
CA PHE A 175 1.90 4.39 -6.11
C PHE A 175 2.34 4.74 -7.54
N ALA A 176 3.65 4.68 -7.77
CA ALA A 176 4.25 4.89 -9.07
C ALA A 176 5.44 3.96 -9.30
N LEU A 177 5.61 3.54 -10.56
CA LEU A 177 6.72 2.75 -11.05
C LEU A 177 7.26 3.38 -12.34
N ALA A 178 8.53 3.76 -12.33
CA ALA A 178 9.21 4.21 -13.54
C ALA A 178 9.72 3.01 -14.32
N TYR A 179 9.44 2.93 -15.62
CA TYR A 179 9.85 1.77 -16.43
C TYR A 179 11.36 1.58 -16.42
N ALA A 180 12.11 2.69 -16.51
CA ALA A 180 13.57 2.67 -16.53
C ALA A 180 14.17 1.97 -15.30
N ASP A 181 13.51 2.10 -14.14
CA ASP A 181 13.93 1.50 -12.87
C ASP A 181 13.47 0.03 -12.74
N CYS A 182 12.49 -0.39 -13.54
CA CYS A 182 11.83 -1.71 -13.44
C CYS A 182 12.33 -2.75 -14.45
N LYS A 183 12.86 -2.30 -15.60
CA LYS A 183 13.10 -3.13 -16.79
C LYS A 183 14.03 -4.33 -16.58
N ASP A 184 14.92 -4.28 -15.60
CA ASP A 184 15.95 -5.30 -15.36
C ASP A 184 15.47 -6.43 -14.43
N LYS A 185 14.39 -6.21 -13.67
CA LYS A 185 13.82 -7.19 -12.71
C LYS A 185 12.30 -7.33 -12.90
N LYS A 186 11.87 -7.53 -14.15
CA LYS A 186 10.45 -7.57 -14.53
C LYS A 186 9.62 -8.56 -13.69
N GLU A 187 10.15 -9.75 -13.42
CA GLU A 187 9.44 -10.77 -12.63
C GLU A 187 9.18 -10.31 -11.19
N TRP A 188 10.11 -9.57 -10.57
CA TRP A 188 9.92 -9.03 -9.22
C TRP A 188 8.88 -7.91 -9.21
N VAL A 189 8.88 -7.08 -10.25
CA VAL A 189 7.89 -5.99 -10.41
C VAL A 189 6.50 -6.54 -10.72
N LYS A 190 6.41 -7.62 -11.51
CA LYS A 190 5.15 -8.33 -11.77
C LYS A 190 4.57 -8.91 -10.48
N ALA A 191 5.40 -9.60 -9.70
CA ALA A 191 5.00 -10.14 -8.40
C ALA A 191 4.62 -9.04 -7.39
N LEU A 192 5.25 -7.86 -7.45
CA LEU A 192 4.83 -6.70 -6.65
C LEU A 192 3.41 -6.24 -7.01
N LEU A 193 3.09 -6.14 -8.30
CA LEU A 193 1.75 -5.73 -8.74
C LEU A 193 0.68 -6.78 -8.39
N GLU A 194 1.04 -8.07 -8.42
CA GLU A 194 0.22 -9.17 -7.91
C GLU A 194 0.04 -9.06 -6.38
N ALA A 195 1.10 -8.83 -5.62
CA ALA A 195 1.02 -8.66 -4.17
C ALA A 195 0.15 -7.46 -3.75
N ILE A 196 0.05 -6.41 -4.58
CA ILE A 196 -0.88 -5.28 -4.35
C ILE A 196 -2.33 -5.73 -4.48
N SER A 197 -2.64 -6.67 -5.38
CA SER A 197 -4.02 -7.10 -5.64
C SER A 197 -4.61 -7.87 -4.45
N GLU A 198 -3.78 -8.53 -3.67
CA GLU A 198 -4.17 -9.27 -2.44
C GLU A 198 -3.59 -8.66 -1.16
N LEU A 199 -3.25 -7.36 -1.17
CA LEU A 199 -2.59 -6.70 -0.04
C LEU A 199 -3.41 -6.82 1.25
N ASN A 200 -2.82 -7.43 2.26
CA ASN A 200 -3.42 -7.63 3.57
C ASN A 200 -2.36 -7.51 4.68
N ASN A 201 -2.77 -7.61 5.96
CA ASN A 201 -1.87 -7.58 7.12
C ASN A 201 -1.00 -6.30 7.22
N VAL A 202 -1.48 -5.19 6.64
CA VAL A 202 -0.85 -3.87 6.81
C VAL A 202 -0.99 -3.46 8.28
N ALA A 203 0.12 -2.98 8.87
CA ALA A 203 0.35 -2.80 10.33
C ALA A 203 0.78 -4.06 11.12
N GLY A 204 0.91 -5.22 10.46
CA GLY A 204 1.49 -6.44 11.04
C GLY A 204 0.70 -7.02 12.23
N ASN A 205 1.34 -7.85 13.05
CA ASN A 205 0.71 -8.59 14.18
C ASN A 205 0.05 -7.71 15.27
N HIS A 206 0.18 -6.39 15.19
CA HIS A 206 -0.44 -5.46 16.15
C HIS A 206 -1.77 -4.90 15.62
N ALA A 207 -2.08 -5.06 14.34
CA ALA A 207 -3.44 -4.90 13.83
C ALA A 207 -4.27 -6.09 14.32
N ARG A 208 -5.10 -5.88 15.35
CA ARG A 208 -6.09 -6.87 15.79
C ARG A 208 -7.35 -6.88 14.92
N SER A 209 -7.57 -5.81 14.17
CA SER A 209 -8.64 -5.76 13.17
C SER A 209 -8.13 -6.29 11.84
N TYR A 210 -8.86 -7.25 11.28
CA TYR A 210 -8.73 -7.60 9.88
C TYR A 210 -9.20 -6.44 9.03
N TYR A 211 -8.28 -5.82 8.28
CA TYR A 211 -8.58 -4.77 7.31
C TYR A 211 -7.93 -5.13 5.98
N GLU A 212 -8.75 -5.26 4.94
CA GLU A 212 -8.31 -5.56 3.60
C GLU A 212 -7.82 -4.30 2.91
N MET A 213 -6.51 -4.28 2.60
CA MET A 213 -5.88 -3.18 1.86
C MET A 213 -5.83 -3.47 0.36
N SER A 214 -6.42 -4.59 -0.07
CA SER A 214 -6.61 -4.94 -1.47
C SER A 214 -7.56 -3.95 -2.16
N PRO A 215 -7.47 -3.80 -3.49
CA PRO A 215 -8.26 -2.81 -4.20
C PRO A 215 -9.76 -3.16 -4.24
N ARG A 216 -10.61 -2.28 -3.69
CA ARG A 216 -12.03 -2.16 -4.06
C ARG A 216 -12.17 -1.53 -5.45
N SER A 217 -11.35 -0.52 -5.72
CA SER A 217 -11.29 0.19 -7.00
C SER A 217 -9.87 0.69 -7.24
N ILE A 218 -9.51 0.85 -8.50
CA ILE A 218 -8.20 1.34 -8.91
C ILE A 218 -8.35 2.22 -10.16
N VAL A 219 -7.62 3.33 -10.18
CA VAL A 219 -7.42 4.14 -11.39
C VAL A 219 -5.92 4.18 -11.65
N ALA A 220 -5.51 3.67 -12.80
CA ALA A 220 -4.13 3.62 -13.22
C ALA A 220 -3.94 4.33 -14.57
N ARG A 221 -2.76 4.92 -14.76
CA ARG A 221 -2.34 5.60 -15.99
C ARG A 221 -0.96 5.10 -16.39
N LEU A 222 -0.84 4.69 -17.64
CA LEU A 222 0.40 4.26 -18.28
C LEU A 222 0.80 5.31 -19.33
N THR A 223 1.76 6.18 -18.99
CA THR A 223 2.05 7.41 -19.75
C THR A 223 3.55 7.69 -19.86
N PRO A 224 4.08 8.25 -20.96
CA PRO A 224 5.49 8.63 -21.07
C PRO A 224 5.89 9.82 -20.17
N ARG A 225 4.92 10.42 -19.45
CA ARG A 225 5.15 11.51 -18.51
C ARG A 225 5.84 11.02 -17.24
N LEU A 226 6.56 11.93 -16.59
CA LEU A 226 7.22 11.69 -15.29
C LEU A 226 6.30 11.95 -14.10
N THR A 227 5.07 12.39 -14.35
CA THR A 227 4.05 12.68 -13.33
C THR A 227 2.69 12.15 -13.78
N ALA A 228 1.83 11.84 -12.81
CA ALA A 228 0.51 11.25 -13.05
C ALA A 228 -0.45 12.17 -13.81
N GLY A 229 -0.34 13.50 -13.67
CA GLY A 229 -1.20 14.49 -14.31
C GLY A 229 -2.64 14.58 -13.75
N PHE A 230 -3.01 13.68 -12.85
CA PHE A 230 -4.26 13.67 -12.09
C PHE A 230 -3.98 13.74 -10.58
N ASN A 231 -4.99 14.07 -9.79
CA ASN A 231 -4.94 14.05 -8.33
C ASN A 231 -4.75 12.62 -7.83
N THR A 232 -3.56 12.31 -7.34
CA THR A 232 -3.21 10.97 -6.85
C THR A 232 -3.98 10.56 -5.59
N TYR A 233 -4.72 11.48 -4.97
CA TYR A 233 -5.72 11.22 -3.93
C TYR A 233 -7.12 11.60 -4.43
N GLY A 234 -7.46 11.15 -5.64
CA GLY A 234 -8.65 11.57 -6.39
C GLY A 234 -9.96 10.87 -6.00
N PHE A 235 -9.92 9.83 -5.17
CA PHE A 235 -11.15 9.18 -4.68
C PHE A 235 -11.79 10.01 -3.57
N ASN A 236 -13.12 10.13 -3.62
CA ASN A 236 -13.91 10.64 -2.50
C ASN A 236 -14.44 9.51 -1.60
N ASP A 237 -15.19 9.88 -0.56
CA ASP A 237 -15.84 8.96 0.39
C ASP A 237 -16.87 8.03 -0.27
N LEU A 238 -17.49 8.46 -1.37
CA LEU A 238 -18.39 7.63 -2.19
C LEU A 238 -17.66 6.70 -3.17
N GLY A 239 -16.33 6.76 -3.24
CA GLY A 239 -15.53 5.97 -4.17
C GLY A 239 -15.54 6.44 -5.63
N LYS A 240 -16.00 7.67 -5.90
CA LYS A 240 -15.87 8.31 -7.21
C LYS A 240 -14.49 8.94 -7.38
N PHE A 241 -13.96 8.90 -8.60
CA PHE A 241 -12.68 9.50 -8.94
C PHE A 241 -12.89 10.75 -9.81
N GLN A 242 -12.66 11.94 -9.24
CA GLN A 242 -13.10 13.21 -9.85
C GLN A 242 -12.46 13.49 -11.22
N ASP A 243 -11.19 13.12 -11.38
CA ASP A 243 -10.44 13.40 -12.60
C ASP A 243 -10.81 12.52 -13.80
N LEU A 244 -11.73 11.55 -13.66
CA LEU A 244 -12.28 10.85 -14.83
C LEU A 244 -13.02 11.80 -15.78
N SER A 245 -13.61 12.87 -15.25
CA SER A 245 -14.24 13.95 -16.02
C SER A 245 -13.25 14.74 -16.91
N ARG A 246 -11.95 14.67 -16.60
CA ARG A 246 -10.87 15.31 -17.37
C ARG A 246 -10.32 14.42 -18.48
N ILE A 247 -10.73 13.16 -18.56
CA ILE A 247 -10.28 12.25 -19.63
C ILE A 247 -10.82 12.72 -20.96
N LYS A 248 -9.90 13.19 -21.80
CA LYS A 248 -10.08 13.63 -23.19
C LYS A 248 -8.71 13.80 -23.85
N GLU A 249 -8.62 13.65 -25.15
CA GLU A 249 -7.36 13.75 -25.93
C GLU A 249 -6.49 14.98 -25.56
N THR A 250 -7.10 16.14 -25.29
CA THR A 250 -6.39 17.40 -25.05
C THR A 250 -5.92 17.63 -23.60
N ASP A 251 -6.27 16.77 -22.64
CA ASP A 251 -5.86 16.91 -21.22
C ASP A 251 -5.28 15.59 -20.69
N LEU A 252 -6.14 14.58 -20.51
CA LEU A 252 -5.79 13.24 -20.06
C LEU A 252 -6.22 12.22 -21.12
N PRO A 253 -5.31 11.78 -22.03
CA PRO A 253 -5.68 10.85 -23.11
C PRO A 253 -6.21 9.52 -22.55
N GLY A 254 -7.43 9.14 -22.93
CA GLY A 254 -8.11 7.96 -22.36
C GLY A 254 -7.39 6.64 -22.63
N SER A 255 -6.69 6.53 -23.77
CA SER A 255 -5.85 5.37 -24.13
C SER A 255 -4.72 5.04 -23.13
N GLU A 256 -4.36 5.99 -22.26
CA GLU A 256 -3.39 5.78 -21.18
C GLU A 256 -4.03 5.22 -19.91
N PHE A 257 -5.35 5.26 -19.76
CA PHE A 257 -6.06 4.96 -18.52
C PHE A 257 -6.61 3.53 -18.45
N TRP A 258 -6.51 2.98 -17.25
CA TRP A 258 -7.04 1.69 -16.85
C TRP A 258 -7.83 1.91 -15.57
N VAL A 259 -9.11 1.59 -15.60
CA VAL A 259 -10.02 1.80 -14.46
C VAL A 259 -10.63 0.45 -14.10
N GLY A 260 -10.58 0.11 -12.80
CA GLY A 260 -11.01 -1.20 -12.35
C GLY A 260 -11.75 -1.22 -11.03
N GLY A 261 -12.60 -2.23 -10.86
CA GLY A 261 -13.30 -2.54 -9.62
C GLY A 261 -14.71 -1.95 -9.52
N GLU A 262 -15.12 -1.64 -8.30
CA GLU A 262 -16.48 -1.19 -8.01
C GLU A 262 -16.87 0.09 -8.77
N ILE A 263 -15.93 1.01 -8.98
CA ILE A 263 -16.18 2.21 -9.79
C ILE A 263 -16.70 1.86 -11.19
N VAL A 264 -16.19 0.80 -11.82
CA VAL A 264 -16.63 0.33 -13.15
C VAL A 264 -18.00 -0.34 -13.09
N ARG A 265 -18.22 -1.16 -12.05
CA ARG A 265 -19.50 -1.84 -11.83
C ARG A 265 -20.63 -0.83 -11.60
N ASN A 266 -20.36 0.21 -10.81
CA ASN A 266 -21.32 1.29 -10.54
C ASN A 266 -21.61 2.12 -11.80
N MET A 267 -20.59 2.44 -12.60
CA MET A 267 -20.81 3.12 -13.89
C MET A 267 -21.68 2.30 -14.84
N SER A 268 -21.52 0.98 -14.85
CA SER A 268 -22.31 0.07 -15.69
C SER A 268 -23.79 0.03 -15.31
N ILE A 269 -24.14 0.39 -14.06
CA ILE A 269 -25.51 0.40 -13.57
C ILE A 269 -26.11 1.81 -13.68
N ALA A 270 -25.41 2.83 -13.17
CA ALA A 270 -25.98 4.16 -12.94
C ALA A 270 -25.46 5.27 -13.87
N GLU A 271 -24.30 5.08 -14.53
CA GLU A 271 -23.61 6.14 -15.27
C GLU A 271 -23.17 5.65 -16.67
N LYS A 272 -24.03 4.88 -17.36
CA LYS A 272 -23.70 4.23 -18.65
C LYS A 272 -23.20 5.21 -19.72
N ALA A 273 -23.77 6.41 -19.79
CA ALA A 273 -23.35 7.43 -20.75
C ALA A 273 -21.91 7.90 -20.50
N GLU A 274 -21.51 8.04 -19.22
CA GLU A 274 -20.15 8.41 -18.85
C GLU A 274 -19.17 7.27 -19.14
N LYS A 275 -19.56 6.02 -18.89
CA LYS A 275 -18.77 4.85 -19.28
C LYS A 275 -18.52 4.83 -20.79
N GLN A 276 -19.58 5.02 -21.60
CA GLN A 276 -19.46 5.05 -23.05
C GLN A 276 -18.53 6.17 -23.51
N ARG A 277 -18.67 7.38 -22.96
CA ARG A 277 -17.77 8.50 -23.27
C ARG A 277 -16.31 8.16 -23.00
N LEU A 278 -16.02 7.50 -21.88
CA LEU A 278 -14.67 7.08 -21.51
C LEU A 278 -14.16 5.93 -22.41
N GLU A 279 -15.03 5.01 -22.81
CA GLU A 279 -14.71 3.96 -23.79
C GLU A 279 -14.34 4.57 -25.15
N ASP A 280 -15.08 5.59 -25.60
CA ASP A 280 -14.83 6.31 -26.85
C ASP A 280 -13.47 7.05 -26.82
N GLU A 281 -13.03 7.51 -25.64
CA GLU A 281 -11.68 8.08 -25.40
C GLU A 281 -10.57 7.01 -25.27
N GLY A 282 -10.93 5.72 -25.28
CA GLY A 282 -10.01 4.59 -25.24
C GLY A 282 -9.65 4.08 -23.84
N VAL A 283 -10.41 4.44 -22.81
CA VAL A 283 -10.20 3.92 -21.44
C VAL A 283 -10.46 2.43 -21.38
N LYS A 284 -9.57 1.70 -20.69
CA LYS A 284 -9.70 0.26 -20.48
C LYS A 284 -10.38 -0.03 -19.15
N PHE A 285 -11.49 -0.76 -19.20
CA PHE A 285 -12.31 -1.07 -18.03
C PHE A 285 -12.18 -2.52 -17.58
N TYR A 286 -12.13 -2.72 -16.26
CA TYR A 286 -12.06 -4.03 -15.63
C TYR A 286 -13.03 -4.12 -14.45
N GLU A 287 -13.91 -5.12 -14.43
CA GLU A 287 -14.75 -5.33 -13.25
C GLU A 287 -13.96 -5.89 -12.07
N ASN A 288 -12.88 -6.65 -12.31
CA ASN A 288 -11.97 -7.18 -11.29
C ASN A 288 -10.64 -6.38 -11.26
N PRO A 289 -10.29 -5.69 -10.16
CA PRO A 289 -9.01 -5.00 -10.01
C PRO A 289 -7.77 -5.91 -10.12
N GLU A 290 -7.85 -7.17 -9.71
CA GLU A 290 -6.74 -8.13 -9.83
C GLU A 290 -6.41 -8.38 -11.29
N LYS A 291 -7.45 -8.58 -12.12
CA LYS A 291 -7.29 -8.76 -13.57
C LYS A 291 -6.69 -7.51 -14.22
N LEU A 292 -7.10 -6.32 -13.78
CA LEU A 292 -6.48 -5.07 -14.22
C LEU A 292 -5.00 -5.03 -13.87
N LEU A 293 -4.63 -5.32 -12.62
CA LEU A 293 -3.23 -5.30 -12.17
C LEU A 293 -2.37 -6.30 -12.93
N PHE A 294 -2.90 -7.49 -13.23
CA PHE A 294 -2.23 -8.48 -14.06
C PHE A 294 -1.99 -7.97 -15.49
N ASP A 295 -3.03 -7.44 -16.15
CA ASP A 295 -2.93 -7.00 -17.54
C ASP A 295 -2.11 -5.71 -17.71
N ILE A 296 -2.20 -4.79 -16.75
CA ILE A 296 -1.38 -3.57 -16.77
C ILE A 296 0.09 -3.88 -16.45
N ALA A 297 0.39 -4.89 -15.63
CA ALA A 297 1.75 -5.36 -15.40
C ALA A 297 2.39 -5.84 -16.71
N ASP A 298 1.67 -6.64 -17.48
CA ASP A 298 2.14 -7.10 -18.79
C ASP A 298 2.34 -5.92 -19.76
N ALA A 299 1.34 -5.03 -19.88
CA ALA A 299 1.43 -3.86 -20.74
C ALA A 299 2.59 -2.91 -20.36
N PHE A 300 2.86 -2.74 -19.06
CA PHE A 300 3.94 -1.90 -18.53
C PHE A 300 5.31 -2.53 -18.77
N LEU A 301 5.48 -3.82 -18.48
CA LEU A 301 6.78 -4.49 -18.49
C LEU A 301 7.20 -4.94 -19.89
N ASN A 302 6.25 -5.22 -20.77
CA ASN A 302 6.46 -5.70 -22.14
C ASN A 302 6.19 -4.62 -23.21
N GLN A 303 6.16 -3.36 -22.80
CA GLN A 303 6.05 -2.25 -23.74
C GLN A 303 7.16 -2.28 -24.80
N LYS A 304 6.78 -2.03 -26.05
CA LYS A 304 7.70 -1.80 -27.15
C LYS A 304 8.19 -0.35 -27.09
N GLU A 305 9.36 -0.10 -27.65
CA GLU A 305 9.88 1.25 -27.80
C GLU A 305 8.89 2.10 -28.63
N GLU A 306 8.38 3.18 -28.05
CA GLU A 306 7.60 4.16 -28.80
C GLU A 306 8.55 4.93 -29.72
N SER A 307 8.31 4.79 -31.03
CA SER A 307 9.01 5.49 -32.10
C SER A 307 8.74 6.99 -32.09
#